data_AF-A0A673MKF5-F1
#
_entry.id   AF-A0A673MKF5-F1
#
_cell.length_a   1.000
_cell.length_b   1.000
_cell.length_c   1.000
_cell.angle_alpha   90.00
_cell.angle_beta   90.00
_cell.angle_gamma   90.00
#
_symmetry.space_group_name_H-M   'P 1'
#
loop_
_entity.id
_entity.type
_entity.pdbx_description
1 polymer ?
#
loop_
_entity_poly.entity_id
_entity_poly.type
_entity_poly.pdbx_seq_one_letter_code
_entity_poly.pdbx_strand_id
1 'polypeptide(L)'
;MAIHILSWNVNGLNSPIKRTKCLDYLRCKKVSIALIQESHLKSADVHRFQNKYFKVISSSSAVNKTKGVLDSKAESLMLFLEDCLVVLGGDFNAVLGPQLDRSHASKSDSVISGCFNSFLRHSNICDVWCLQNDGARDYTFFSARHKSYSRTDYLLMSPSLIPYISKVNILPIILSDHFPLISPLTPTSLGHNILDSPSTYLGQSRN
;
A
#
# COMPACT_ATOMS: atom_id res chain seq x y z
N MET A 1 -9.85 5.60 -19.96
CA MET A 1 -9.82 4.29 -19.29
C MET A 1 -9.05 4.45 -17.99
N ALA A 2 -9.55 3.92 -16.87
CA ALA A 2 -8.88 4.02 -15.56
C ALA A 2 -7.98 2.81 -15.32
N ILE A 3 -6.81 3.01 -14.73
CA ILE A 3 -5.92 1.96 -14.25
C ILE A 3 -6.17 1.79 -12.75
N HIS A 4 -6.67 0.64 -12.33
CA HIS A 4 -6.93 0.36 -10.91
C HIS A 4 -5.72 -0.34 -10.29
N ILE A 5 -5.05 0.32 -9.36
CA ILE A 5 -3.94 -0.25 -8.59
C ILE A 5 -4.48 -0.69 -7.22
N LEU A 6 -4.20 -1.94 -6.84
CA LEU A 6 -4.59 -2.49 -5.54
C LEU A 6 -3.37 -3.04 -4.80
N SER A 7 -3.24 -2.73 -3.51
CA SER A 7 -2.27 -3.33 -2.60
C SER A 7 -2.97 -4.21 -1.57
N TRP A 8 -2.45 -5.41 -1.33
CA TRP A 8 -3.08 -6.36 -0.42
C TRP A 8 -2.11 -7.39 0.18
N ASN A 9 -1.97 -7.34 1.50
CA ASN A 9 -1.42 -8.44 2.28
C ASN A 9 -2.47 -9.57 2.37
N VAL A 10 -2.19 -10.69 1.70
CA VAL A 10 -3.14 -11.81 1.59
C VAL A 10 -2.94 -12.88 2.65
N ASN A 11 -1.89 -12.80 3.49
CA ASN A 11 -1.58 -13.76 4.54
C ASN A 11 -1.70 -15.23 4.05
N GLY A 12 -0.92 -15.55 3.01
CA GLY A 12 -0.76 -16.88 2.43
C GLY A 12 -1.73 -17.23 1.29
N LEU A 13 -1.18 -17.86 0.25
CA LEU A 13 -1.86 -18.32 -0.97
C LEU A 13 -1.54 -19.79 -1.32
N ASN A 14 -1.13 -20.59 -0.32
CA ASN A 14 -0.80 -21.99 -0.53
C ASN A 14 -2.03 -22.83 -0.91
N SER A 15 -3.21 -22.49 -0.40
CA SER A 15 -4.48 -23.15 -0.75
C SER A 15 -4.93 -22.77 -2.17
N PRO A 16 -5.18 -23.74 -3.06
CA PRO A 16 -5.73 -23.48 -4.41
C PRO A 16 -7.06 -22.71 -4.38
N ILE A 17 -7.90 -22.99 -3.38
CA ILE A 17 -9.20 -22.32 -3.20
C ILE A 17 -8.97 -20.84 -2.89
N LYS A 18 -8.02 -20.53 -2.00
CA LYS A 18 -7.69 -19.13 -1.64
C LYS A 18 -7.09 -18.38 -2.83
N ARG A 19 -6.24 -19.02 -3.64
CA ARG A 19 -5.72 -18.45 -4.90
C ARG A 19 -6.86 -18.06 -5.85
N THR A 20 -7.80 -18.97 -6.07
CA THR A 20 -8.94 -18.75 -6.97
C THR A 20 -9.79 -17.59 -6.48
N LYS A 21 -10.19 -17.60 -5.19
CA LYS A 21 -10.96 -16.50 -4.58
C LYS A 21 -10.24 -15.15 -4.67
N CYS A 22 -8.91 -15.13 -4.48
CA CYS A 22 -8.11 -13.91 -4.58
C CYS A 22 -8.16 -13.36 -6.01
N LEU A 23 -7.87 -14.18 -7.02
CA LEU A 23 -7.91 -13.76 -8.42
C LEU A 23 -9.31 -13.32 -8.87
N ASP A 24 -10.36 -14.01 -8.41
CA ASP A 24 -11.74 -13.63 -8.69
C ASP A 24 -12.09 -12.28 -8.03
N TYR A 25 -11.61 -12.03 -6.80
CA TYR A 25 -11.81 -10.75 -6.13
C TYR A 25 -11.16 -9.60 -6.90
N LEU A 26 -9.89 -9.77 -7.34
CA LEU A 26 -9.20 -8.78 -8.17
C LEU A 26 -9.98 -8.47 -9.46
N ARG A 27 -10.52 -9.52 -10.09
CA ARG A 27 -11.35 -9.37 -11.30
C ARG A 27 -12.64 -8.62 -11.03
N CYS A 28 -13.36 -8.97 -9.97
CA CYS A 28 -14.61 -8.31 -9.58
C CYS A 28 -14.41 -6.83 -9.25
N LYS A 29 -13.26 -6.47 -8.69
CA LYS A 29 -12.87 -5.08 -8.41
C LYS A 29 -12.24 -4.35 -9.60
N LYS A 30 -12.20 -4.99 -10.78
CA LYS A 30 -11.61 -4.44 -12.02
C LYS A 30 -10.16 -3.98 -11.85
N VAL A 31 -9.40 -4.69 -11.02
CA VAL A 31 -8.00 -4.37 -10.74
C VAL A 31 -7.18 -4.56 -12.02
N SER A 32 -6.34 -3.57 -12.32
CA SER A 32 -5.38 -3.62 -13.43
C SER A 32 -4.01 -4.08 -12.95
N ILE A 33 -3.55 -3.57 -11.81
CA ILE A 33 -2.26 -3.91 -11.20
C ILE A 33 -2.51 -4.28 -9.74
N ALA A 34 -2.05 -5.45 -9.33
CA ALA A 34 -2.15 -5.94 -7.97
C ALA A 34 -0.77 -6.11 -7.35
N LEU A 35 -0.56 -5.50 -6.18
CA LEU A 35 0.62 -5.64 -5.33
C LEU A 35 0.23 -6.59 -4.19
N ILE A 36 0.77 -7.81 -4.20
CA ILE A 36 0.36 -8.89 -3.29
C ILE A 36 1.51 -9.22 -2.34
N GLN A 37 1.29 -9.08 -1.03
CA GLN A 37 2.28 -9.36 0.00
C GLN A 37 1.92 -10.62 0.81
N GLU A 38 2.92 -11.20 1.48
CA GLU A 38 2.78 -12.44 2.27
C GLU A 38 2.12 -13.59 1.51
N SER A 39 2.39 -13.75 0.22
CA SER A 39 1.83 -14.86 -0.57
C SER A 39 2.17 -16.24 0.01
N HIS A 40 3.27 -16.35 0.76
CA HIS A 40 3.81 -17.59 1.32
C HIS A 40 4.05 -18.70 0.27
N LEU A 41 4.06 -18.34 -1.01
CA LEU A 41 4.41 -19.23 -2.10
C LEU A 41 5.93 -19.39 -2.13
N LYS A 42 6.40 -20.59 -2.46
CA LYS A 42 7.80 -20.83 -2.82
C LYS A 42 8.03 -20.35 -4.25
N SER A 43 9.27 -20.04 -4.63
CA SER A 43 9.61 -19.63 -6.00
C SER A 43 9.11 -20.63 -7.06
N ALA A 44 9.18 -21.93 -6.75
CA ALA A 44 8.66 -23.00 -7.61
C ALA A 44 7.12 -22.98 -7.77
N ASP A 45 6.39 -22.39 -6.83
CA ASP A 45 4.92 -22.37 -6.78
C ASP A 45 4.31 -21.04 -7.26
N VAL A 46 5.12 -20.00 -7.49
CA VAL A 46 4.63 -18.67 -7.92
C VAL A 46 3.76 -18.77 -9.18
N HIS A 47 4.17 -19.59 -10.14
CA HIS A 47 3.44 -19.81 -11.40
C HIS A 47 2.02 -20.38 -11.20
N ARG A 48 1.67 -20.84 -9.99
CA ARG A 48 0.33 -21.35 -9.65
C ARG A 48 -0.65 -20.22 -9.30
N PHE A 49 -0.16 -19.00 -9.09
CA PHE A 49 -0.98 -17.83 -8.79
C PHE A 49 -1.17 -16.94 -10.03
N GLN A 50 -1.87 -17.49 -11.03
CA GLN A 50 -2.20 -16.79 -12.27
C GLN A 50 -3.39 -17.45 -12.94
N ASN A 51 -4.05 -16.74 -13.86
CA ASN A 51 -5.12 -17.28 -14.70
C ASN A 51 -5.10 -16.61 -16.08
N LYS A 52 -6.21 -16.65 -16.83
CA LYS A 52 -6.32 -15.98 -18.13
C LYS A 52 -6.37 -14.45 -18.07
N TYR A 53 -6.69 -13.88 -16.91
CA TYR A 53 -6.85 -12.43 -16.70
C TYR A 53 -5.65 -11.80 -16.01
N PHE A 54 -5.04 -12.51 -15.07
CA PHE A 54 -3.90 -12.04 -14.27
C PHE A 54 -2.70 -12.94 -14.48
N LYS A 55 -1.55 -12.31 -14.75
CA LYS A 55 -0.23 -12.95 -14.85
C LYS A 55 0.69 -12.37 -13.79
N VAL A 56 1.56 -13.21 -13.24
CA VAL A 56 2.62 -12.73 -12.35
C VAL A 56 3.72 -12.12 -13.21
N ILE A 57 4.02 -10.84 -12.99
CA ILE A 57 5.06 -10.11 -13.73
C ILE A 57 6.40 -10.21 -12.99
N SER A 58 6.37 -10.13 -11.67
CA SER A 58 7.54 -10.25 -10.80
C SER A 58 7.13 -10.88 -9.48
N SER A 59 8.07 -11.56 -8.84
CA SER A 59 7.90 -12.16 -7.52
C SER A 59 9.25 -12.29 -6.82
N SER A 60 9.29 -12.02 -5.52
CA SER A 60 10.39 -12.40 -4.65
C SER A 60 9.91 -13.44 -3.64
N SER A 61 10.78 -14.36 -3.27
CA SER A 61 10.47 -15.38 -2.28
C SER A 61 11.75 -15.74 -1.53
N ALA A 62 11.73 -15.54 -0.22
CA ALA A 62 12.80 -15.99 0.66
C ALA A 62 12.87 -17.52 0.65
N VAL A 63 14.09 -18.05 0.64
CA VAL A 63 14.35 -19.49 0.56
C VAL A 63 13.91 -20.21 1.84
N ASN A 64 13.96 -19.54 3.00
CA ASN A 64 13.56 -20.07 4.30
C ASN A 64 12.86 -18.98 5.15
N LYS A 65 11.97 -19.39 6.07
CA LYS A 65 11.52 -18.52 7.19
C LYS A 65 12.65 -18.44 8.21
N THR A 66 13.57 -17.50 8.06
CA THR A 66 14.65 -17.31 9.04
C THR A 66 14.08 -16.74 10.34
N LYS A 67 14.13 -17.55 11.40
CA LYS A 67 13.85 -17.12 12.78
C LYS A 67 14.91 -16.07 13.18
N GLY A 68 14.49 -14.83 13.45
CA GLY A 68 15.29 -13.89 14.26
C GLY A 68 15.92 -12.69 13.56
N VAL A 69 15.46 -12.27 12.39
CA VAL A 69 15.79 -10.95 11.81
C VAL A 69 14.50 -10.33 11.31
N LEU A 70 14.35 -9.00 11.39
CA LEU A 70 13.27 -8.27 10.73
C LEU A 70 13.28 -8.61 9.23
N ASP A 71 12.53 -9.64 8.83
CA ASP A 71 12.09 -9.79 7.46
C ASP A 71 10.96 -8.79 7.25
N SER A 72 11.29 -7.49 7.24
CA SER A 72 10.45 -6.50 6.58
C SER A 72 10.47 -6.87 5.09
N LYS A 73 9.56 -7.74 4.68
CA LYS A 73 9.21 -7.97 3.28
C LYS A 73 8.59 -6.69 2.73
N ALA A 74 9.44 -5.68 2.53
CA ALA A 74 9.15 -4.58 1.65
C ALA A 74 9.26 -5.10 0.20
N GLU A 75 8.30 -5.92 -0.24
CA GLU A 75 7.99 -6.01 -1.66
C GLU A 75 7.21 -4.75 -2.04
N SER A 76 7.92 -3.62 -2.03
CA SER A 76 7.53 -2.43 -2.75
C SER A 76 8.51 -2.31 -3.90
N LEU A 77 8.00 -2.27 -5.13
CA LEU A 77 8.80 -2.02 -6.33
C LEU A 77 9.39 -0.62 -6.20
N MET A 78 10.52 -0.50 -5.51
CA MET A 78 11.23 0.74 -5.30
C MET A 78 12.10 0.99 -6.53
N LEU A 79 11.50 1.65 -7.52
CA LEU A 79 12.24 2.18 -8.65
C LEU A 79 12.90 3.50 -8.22
N PHE A 80 14.22 3.47 -8.02
CA PHE A 80 15.06 4.65 -7.83
C PHE A 80 15.08 5.46 -9.12
N LEU A 81 14.34 6.57 -9.19
CA LEU A 81 14.31 7.35 -10.42
C LEU A 81 14.14 8.83 -10.06
N GLU A 82 15.20 9.60 -10.27
CA GLU A 82 15.15 11.08 -10.20
C GLU A 82 14.17 11.66 -11.24
N ASP A 83 13.65 10.85 -12.18
CA ASP A 83 12.71 11.25 -13.24
C ASP A 83 11.48 10.32 -13.45
N CYS A 84 11.17 9.37 -12.56
CA CYS A 84 10.05 8.44 -12.82
C CYS A 84 8.95 8.44 -11.77
N LEU A 85 7.75 8.14 -12.25
CA LEU A 85 6.54 7.98 -11.46
C LEU A 85 6.67 6.72 -10.59
N VAL A 86 6.61 6.90 -9.28
CA VAL A 86 6.70 5.81 -8.30
C VAL A 86 5.32 5.53 -7.73
N VAL A 87 4.97 4.23 -7.68
CA VAL A 87 3.85 3.70 -6.89
C VAL A 87 4.41 2.59 -6.01
N LEU A 88 4.39 2.80 -4.69
CA LEU A 88 4.68 1.78 -3.71
C LEU A 88 3.37 1.32 -3.07
N GLY A 89 3.28 0.04 -2.76
CA GLY A 89 2.15 -0.47 -2.02
C GLY A 89 2.51 -1.73 -1.28
N GLY A 90 2.07 -1.80 -0.03
CA GLY A 90 2.23 -2.99 0.78
C GLY A 90 1.99 -2.74 2.25
N ASP A 91 2.20 -3.79 3.02
CA ASP A 91 2.24 -3.75 4.48
C ASP A 91 3.65 -3.36 4.94
N PHE A 92 3.77 -2.15 5.49
CA PHE A 92 5.04 -1.61 5.98
C PHE A 92 5.31 -2.01 7.44
N ASN A 93 4.33 -2.60 8.13
CA ASN A 93 4.39 -2.88 9.57
C ASN A 93 4.80 -1.66 10.42
N ALA A 94 4.54 -0.46 9.90
CA ALA A 94 4.89 0.83 10.48
C ALA A 94 3.68 1.77 10.36
N VAL A 95 3.56 2.71 11.29
CA VAL A 95 2.49 3.72 11.29
C VAL A 95 3.07 5.11 11.02
N LEU A 96 2.37 5.96 10.27
CA LEU A 96 2.82 7.32 9.96
C LEU A 96 2.45 8.31 11.06
N GLY A 97 1.23 8.24 11.56
CA GLY A 97 0.75 9.03 12.68
C GLY A 97 0.25 8.11 13.79
N PRO A 98 1.07 7.77 14.81
CA PRO A 98 0.69 6.78 15.82
C PRO A 98 -0.68 7.01 16.46
N GLN A 99 -1.07 8.26 16.65
CA GLN A 99 -2.36 8.62 17.22
C GLN A 99 -3.53 8.40 16.25
N LEU A 100 -3.36 8.59 14.95
CA LEU A 100 -4.45 8.37 13.98
C LEU A 100 -4.48 6.91 13.49
N ASP A 101 -3.31 6.31 13.36
CA ASP A 101 -3.10 5.00 12.72
C ASP A 101 -3.10 3.83 13.71
N ARG A 102 -3.25 4.06 15.02
CA ARG A 102 -3.45 3.01 16.03
C ARG A 102 -4.68 3.30 16.88
N SER A 103 -5.40 2.24 17.26
CA SER A 103 -6.38 2.35 18.33
C SER A 103 -5.72 2.65 19.70
N HIS A 104 -4.50 2.15 19.90
CA HIS A 104 -3.66 2.41 21.08
C HIS A 104 -2.22 2.67 20.64
N ALA A 105 -1.79 3.94 20.70
CA ALA A 105 -0.43 4.34 20.33
C ALA A 105 0.60 3.99 21.42
N SER A 106 1.77 3.50 21.02
CA SER A 106 2.91 3.23 21.92
C SER A 106 4.06 4.21 21.70
N LYS A 107 5.01 4.28 22.66
CA LYS A 107 6.23 5.10 22.52
C LYS A 107 7.11 4.62 21.35
N SER A 108 7.19 3.32 21.13
CA SER A 108 7.94 2.72 20.01
C SER A 108 7.37 3.10 18.65
N ASP A 109 6.04 3.25 18.54
CA ASP A 109 5.41 3.70 17.29
C ASP A 109 5.91 5.10 16.89
N SER A 110 6.13 6.00 17.84
CA SER A 110 6.64 7.36 17.56
C SER A 110 8.05 7.35 16.95
N VAL A 111 8.91 6.44 17.39
CA VAL A 111 10.27 6.32 16.85
C VAL A 111 10.23 5.79 15.41
N ILE A 112 9.49 4.70 15.19
CA ILE A 112 9.33 4.10 13.86
C ILE A 112 8.65 5.07 12.89
N SER A 113 7.61 5.77 13.36
CA SER A 113 6.93 6.84 12.62
C SER A 113 7.90 7.95 12.21
N GLY A 114 8.81 8.39 13.09
CA GLY A 114 9.81 9.41 12.76
C GLY A 114 10.74 8.99 11.62
N CYS A 115 11.24 7.76 11.65
CA CYS A 115 12.04 7.19 10.57
C CYS A 115 11.24 7.03 9.27
N PHE A 116 10.00 6.55 9.35
CA PHE A 116 9.16 6.33 8.18
C PHE A 116 8.77 7.65 7.50
N ASN A 117 8.38 8.67 8.29
CA ASN A 117 8.15 10.02 7.78
C ASN A 117 9.40 10.61 7.14
N SER A 118 10.58 10.38 7.73
CA SER A 118 11.85 10.81 7.13
C SER A 118 12.08 10.13 5.78
N PHE A 119 11.86 8.81 5.68
CA PHE A 119 11.98 8.08 4.41
C PHE A 119 11.05 8.64 3.32
N LEU A 120 9.78 8.90 3.63
CA LEU A 120 8.82 9.47 2.68
C LEU A 120 9.24 10.86 2.18
N ARG A 121 9.71 11.71 3.10
CA ARG A 121 10.21 13.06 2.77
C ARG A 121 11.43 13.03 1.86
N HIS A 122 12.44 12.22 2.20
CA HIS A 122 13.67 12.13 1.40
C HIS A 122 13.44 11.47 0.03
N SER A 123 12.47 10.56 -0.06
CA SER A 123 12.13 9.87 -1.31
C SER A 123 11.14 10.64 -2.18
N ASN A 124 10.63 11.79 -1.72
CA ASN A 124 9.55 12.55 -2.36
C ASN A 124 8.33 11.68 -2.70
N ILE A 125 7.84 10.94 -1.72
CA ILE A 125 6.68 10.04 -1.83
C ILE A 125 5.66 10.43 -0.77
N CYS A 126 4.37 10.41 -1.13
CA CYS A 126 3.29 10.78 -0.23
C CYS A 126 2.31 9.62 0.02
N ASP A 127 1.73 9.62 1.23
CA ASP A 127 0.57 8.78 1.58
C ASP A 127 -0.70 9.36 0.93
N VAL A 128 -1.13 8.75 -0.17
CA VAL A 128 -2.25 9.24 -0.97
C VAL A 128 -3.61 9.06 -0.29
N TRP A 129 -3.72 8.12 0.67
CA TRP A 129 -4.95 7.98 1.45
C TRP A 129 -5.12 9.17 2.40
N CYS A 130 -4.04 9.53 3.11
CA CYS A 130 -4.05 10.65 4.05
C CYS A 130 -4.39 11.98 3.36
N LEU A 131 -3.82 12.24 2.17
CA LEU A 131 -4.12 13.45 1.38
C LEU A 131 -5.60 13.64 1.06
N GLN A 132 -6.37 12.56 0.97
CA GLN A 132 -7.81 12.59 0.64
C GLN A 132 -8.72 12.47 1.87
N ASN A 133 -8.15 12.12 3.04
CA ASN A 133 -8.88 11.81 4.26
C ASN A 133 -8.21 12.49 5.46
N ASP A 134 -7.92 13.79 5.32
CA ASP A 134 -7.18 14.55 6.34
C ASP A 134 -7.87 14.47 7.72
N GLY A 135 -7.09 14.10 8.73
CA GLY A 135 -7.56 13.90 10.10
C GLY A 135 -8.50 12.70 10.33
N ALA A 136 -8.83 11.91 9.30
CA ALA A 136 -9.69 10.75 9.45
C ALA A 136 -8.96 9.57 10.11
N ARG A 137 -9.73 8.72 10.81
CA ARG A 137 -9.24 7.46 11.39
C ARG A 137 -9.92 6.30 10.69
N ASP A 138 -9.12 5.48 10.01
CA ASP A 138 -9.52 4.19 9.47
C ASP A 138 -8.32 3.23 9.51
N TYR A 139 -8.56 1.93 9.44
CA TYR A 139 -7.54 0.92 9.72
C TYR A 139 -7.46 -0.14 8.63
N THR A 140 -6.27 -0.71 8.46
CA THR A 140 -6.02 -1.74 7.44
C THR A 140 -5.69 -3.10 8.02
N PHE A 141 -5.57 -3.20 9.35
CA PHE A 141 -5.25 -4.44 10.04
C PHE A 141 -5.95 -4.51 11.40
N PHE A 142 -6.41 -5.72 11.75
CA PHE A 142 -6.93 -6.03 13.08
C PHE A 142 -6.10 -7.13 13.75
N SER A 143 -5.54 -6.82 14.92
CA SER A 143 -4.86 -7.80 15.77
C SER A 143 -5.84 -8.47 16.72
N ALA A 144 -6.24 -9.71 16.42
CA ALA A 144 -7.11 -10.49 17.31
C ALA A 144 -6.48 -10.72 18.70
N ARG A 145 -5.15 -10.90 18.76
CA ARG A 145 -4.41 -11.11 20.01
C ARG A 145 -4.52 -9.91 20.95
N HIS A 146 -4.38 -8.71 20.40
CA HIS A 146 -4.34 -7.48 21.19
C HIS A 146 -5.66 -6.70 21.16
N LYS A 147 -6.66 -7.22 20.43
CA LYS A 147 -7.96 -6.57 20.17
C LYS A 147 -7.79 -5.11 19.76
N SER A 148 -6.81 -4.86 18.89
CA SER A 148 -6.40 -3.53 18.46
C SER A 148 -6.42 -3.41 16.95
N TYR A 149 -6.59 -2.18 16.48
CA TYR A 149 -6.60 -1.85 15.06
C TYR A 149 -5.39 -0.99 14.71
N SER A 150 -4.89 -1.17 13.50
CA SER A 150 -3.86 -0.31 12.95
C SER A 150 -3.94 -0.10 11.46
N ARG A 151 -3.41 1.02 10.99
CA ARG A 151 -3.19 1.30 9.58
C ARG A 151 -1.69 1.14 9.27
N THR A 152 -1.32 0.00 8.71
CA THR A 152 0.08 -0.34 8.36
C THR A 152 0.25 -0.67 6.88
N ASP A 153 -0.86 -0.79 6.15
CA ASP A 153 -0.89 -1.00 4.71
C ASP A 153 -1.08 0.35 4.01
N TYR A 154 -0.24 0.62 3.01
CA TYR A 154 -0.26 1.89 2.30
C TYR A 154 -0.28 1.67 0.78
N LEU A 155 -0.89 2.63 0.08
CA LEU A 155 -0.52 2.99 -1.27
C LEU A 155 0.19 4.33 -1.16
N LEU A 156 1.45 4.38 -1.57
CA LEU A 156 2.28 5.57 -1.55
C LEU A 156 2.68 5.92 -2.98
N MET A 157 2.67 7.19 -3.35
CA MET A 157 2.91 7.60 -4.73
C MET A 157 3.77 8.85 -4.82
N SER A 158 4.44 9.05 -5.95
CA SER A 158 5.06 10.35 -6.27
C SER A 158 3.99 11.44 -6.38
N PRO A 159 4.26 12.68 -5.95
CA PRO A 159 3.31 13.80 -6.04
C PRO A 159 2.76 14.04 -7.45
N SER A 160 3.56 13.78 -8.49
CA SER A 160 3.16 13.92 -9.90
C SER A 160 1.99 13.02 -10.30
N LEU A 161 1.68 11.98 -9.51
CA LEU A 161 0.53 11.10 -9.73
C LEU A 161 -0.77 11.62 -9.11
N ILE A 162 -0.70 12.55 -8.15
CA ILE A 162 -1.87 13.06 -7.40
C ILE A 162 -2.99 13.56 -8.33
N PRO A 163 -2.73 14.33 -9.40
CA PRO A 163 -3.80 14.83 -10.28
C PRO A 163 -4.61 13.74 -11.00
N TYR A 164 -4.08 12.52 -11.06
CA TYR A 164 -4.72 11.38 -11.72
C TYR A 164 -5.48 10.48 -10.74
N ILE A 165 -5.35 10.71 -9.42
CA ILE A 165 -6.00 9.91 -8.38
C ILE A 165 -7.42 10.44 -8.17
N SER A 166 -8.42 9.61 -8.48
CA SER A 166 -9.80 9.98 -8.15
C SER A 166 -10.14 9.71 -6.68
N LYS A 167 -9.83 8.51 -6.15
CA LYS A 167 -10.10 8.15 -4.75
C LYS A 167 -9.32 6.93 -4.29
N VAL A 168 -8.73 6.97 -3.10
CA VAL A 168 -8.14 5.82 -2.42
C VAL A 168 -9.14 5.23 -1.44
N ASN A 169 -9.46 3.94 -1.58
CA ASN A 169 -10.41 3.25 -0.73
C ASN A 169 -9.74 2.09 0.01
N ILE A 170 -10.02 1.99 1.31
CA ILE A 170 -9.80 0.78 2.10
C ILE A 170 -11.02 -0.12 1.88
N LEU A 171 -10.81 -1.32 1.36
CA LEU A 171 -11.87 -2.27 1.03
C LEU A 171 -12.11 -3.26 2.18
N PRO A 172 -13.32 -3.79 2.36
CA PRO A 172 -13.60 -4.77 3.42
C PRO A 172 -12.72 -6.03 3.34
N ILE A 173 -12.41 -6.60 4.51
CA ILE A 173 -11.76 -7.91 4.65
C ILE A 173 -12.61 -9.00 4.00
N ILE A 174 -11.98 -9.83 3.14
CA ILE A 174 -12.62 -11.01 2.55
C ILE A 174 -11.78 -12.29 2.70
N LEU A 175 -10.45 -12.22 2.62
CA LEU A 175 -9.56 -13.40 2.56
C LEU A 175 -8.39 -13.41 3.56
N SER A 176 -8.10 -12.29 4.21
CA SER A 176 -7.02 -12.12 5.18
C SER A 176 -7.46 -11.18 6.30
N ASP A 177 -6.62 -11.02 7.31
CA ASP A 177 -6.73 -10.04 8.40
C ASP A 177 -6.34 -8.61 7.99
N HIS A 178 -5.96 -8.41 6.73
CA HIS A 178 -5.64 -7.10 6.15
C HIS A 178 -6.69 -6.65 5.14
N PHE A 179 -7.02 -5.37 5.22
CA PHE A 179 -7.95 -4.69 4.31
C PHE A 179 -7.19 -4.23 3.05
N PRO A 180 -7.61 -4.62 1.84
CA PRO A 180 -6.98 -4.15 0.62
C PRO A 180 -7.14 -2.63 0.43
N LEU A 181 -6.11 -1.96 -0.07
CA LEU A 181 -6.22 -0.59 -0.56
C LEU A 181 -6.33 -0.57 -2.08
N ILE A 182 -7.26 0.21 -2.64
CA ILE A 182 -7.40 0.39 -4.09
C ILE A 182 -7.45 1.87 -4.46
N SER A 183 -6.78 2.22 -5.56
CA SER A 183 -6.82 3.55 -6.16
C SER A 183 -6.97 3.47 -7.68
N PRO A 184 -8.01 4.09 -8.28
CA PRO A 184 -8.09 4.31 -9.72
C PRO A 184 -7.26 5.53 -10.12
N LEU A 185 -6.34 5.30 -11.07
CA LEU A 185 -5.62 6.34 -11.80
C LEU A 185 -6.34 6.59 -13.12
N THR A 186 -6.91 7.77 -13.28
CA THR A 186 -7.57 8.22 -14.50
C THR A 186 -6.71 9.28 -15.17
N PRO A 187 -6.29 9.09 -16.44
CA PRO A 187 -5.71 10.17 -17.22
C PRO A 187 -6.71 11.33 -17.21
N THR A 188 -6.30 12.48 -16.68
CA THR A 188 -7.13 13.68 -16.71
C THR A 188 -7.38 13.99 -18.17
N SER A 189 -8.64 14.09 -18.58
CA SER A 189 -8.95 14.71 -19.88
C SER A 189 -8.38 16.12 -19.81
N LEU A 190 -7.41 16.43 -20.68
CA LEU A 190 -6.84 17.77 -20.86
C LEU A 190 -7.92 18.84 -20.70
N GLY A 191 -7.79 19.67 -19.66
CA GLY A 191 -8.72 20.76 -19.40
C GLY A 191 -8.91 21.09 -17.93
N HIS A 192 -7.88 21.61 -17.28
CA HIS A 192 -7.92 22.93 -16.61
C HIS A 192 -6.59 23.17 -15.89
N ASN A 193 -6.05 24.35 -16.12
CA ASN A 193 -4.78 24.85 -15.60
C ASN A 193 -4.69 24.66 -14.07
N ILE A 194 -3.82 23.73 -13.64
CA ILE A 194 -3.19 23.78 -12.31
C ILE A 194 -1.69 23.90 -12.57
N LEU A 195 -1.32 24.95 -13.29
CA LEU A 195 -0.03 25.59 -13.16
C LEU A 195 -0.36 26.95 -12.59
N ASP A 196 -0.32 27.06 -11.26
CA ASP A 196 0.22 28.23 -10.58
C ASP A 196 0.37 27.95 -9.06
N SER A 197 1.57 28.26 -8.57
CA SER A 197 2.08 28.29 -7.18
C SER A 197 2.63 26.99 -6.53
N PRO A 198 3.97 26.87 -6.39
CA PRO A 198 4.66 25.82 -5.62
C PRO A 198 4.71 26.02 -4.08
N SER A 199 3.87 26.85 -3.47
CA SER A 199 4.13 27.38 -2.12
C SER A 199 3.23 26.89 -0.97
N THR A 200 2.34 25.92 -1.17
CA THR A 200 1.33 25.55 -0.14
C THR A 200 1.59 24.26 0.66
N TYR A 201 2.67 23.51 0.41
CA TYR A 201 2.92 22.24 1.13
C TYR A 201 4.00 22.29 2.23
N LEU A 202 4.50 23.47 2.59
CA LEU A 202 5.37 23.64 3.76
C LEU A 202 4.73 24.63 4.74
N GLY A 203 3.91 24.10 5.65
CA GLY A 203 3.46 24.84 6.83
C GLY A 203 4.65 25.24 7.69
N GLN A 204 5.03 26.51 7.62
CA GLN A 204 5.87 27.16 8.60
C GLN A 204 5.10 27.26 9.92
N SER A 205 5.53 26.51 10.95
CA SER A 205 5.23 26.90 12.33
C SER A 205 6.20 28.01 12.72
N ARG A 206 5.76 29.26 12.61
CA ARG A 206 6.30 30.36 13.40
C ARG A 206 5.57 30.40 14.73
N ASN A 207 6.28 30.04 15.79
CA ASN A 207 6.45 30.78 17.04
C ASN A 207 7.44 30.03 17.92
#